data_AF-A0AAC9QYV4-F1
#
_entry.id   AF-A0AAC9QYV4-F1
#
_cell.length_a   1.000
_cell.length_b   1.000
_cell.length_c   1.000
_cell.angle_alpha   90.00
_cell.angle_beta   90.00
_cell.angle_gamma   90.00
#
_symmetry.space_group_name_H-M   'P 1'
#
loop_
_entity.id
_entity.type
_entity.pdbx_description
1 polymer ?
#
loop_
_entity_poly.entity_id
_entity_poly.type
_entity_poly.pdbx_seq_one_letter_code
_entity_poly.pdbx_strand_id
1 'polypeptide(L)'
;MEEKVSKNDYSNLGEEIKSIVKEAINSTDFKQLNKNISNTVNSALEEVKKGVQRGKAVWYETNARIDDEEETETETQVVERPLRAPVAKSPAGKISSIIMMILGYFGIGFSAFVLAAVGIAVGISGSLIAMGVSMGVLIPLLIICIILAVTGTKSRGRVKRFYEYVRTLNGQAYISVKQLASSVGKNDKFVVKDLLRMIRSGMFPEGRINDEKTYLLLSDEAYDAYEKYEEGVRLREREERRLKEEVERQQRMEAQNPILKETRLLIEEGKESIEQIREANEAISGEVISQKLDRLEIILCKIFEYVENHTDELPETRKFMGYYLPTTLKLVNAYREMDAEPIQGENIRSAKHEIEATLDTINYAFENLLDSFYQDKAMDISTDITVLETMLAQEGLTEKDFNTGGK
;
A
#
# COMPACT_ATOMS: atom_id res chain seq x y z
N MET A 1 -28.04 20.91 -23.01
CA MET A 1 -28.04 20.07 -21.80
C MET A 1 -26.69 19.39 -21.76
N GLU A 2 -25.76 19.97 -20.99
CA GLU A 2 -24.40 19.46 -20.82
C GLU A 2 -24.42 18.31 -19.82
N GLU A 3 -24.17 17.10 -20.29
CA GLU A 3 -23.87 15.96 -19.43
C GLU A 3 -22.35 15.97 -19.20
N LYS A 4 -21.92 16.56 -18.07
CA LYS A 4 -20.54 16.52 -17.59
C LYS A 4 -20.18 15.06 -17.29
N VAL A 5 -19.49 14.41 -18.21
CA VAL A 5 -18.85 13.12 -17.95
C VAL A 5 -17.73 13.33 -16.93
N SER A 6 -17.89 12.65 -15.79
CA SER A 6 -17.04 12.66 -14.60
C SER A 6 -15.55 12.56 -14.94
N LYS A 7 -14.80 13.58 -14.51
CA LYS A 7 -13.34 13.57 -14.48
C LYS A 7 -12.96 13.28 -13.02
N ASN A 8 -12.26 12.16 -12.81
CA ASN A 8 -11.58 11.69 -11.59
C ASN A 8 -12.36 10.75 -10.64
N ASP A 9 -12.27 9.43 -10.89
CA ASP A 9 -12.50 8.39 -9.86
C ASP A 9 -11.20 7.78 -9.29
N TYR A 10 -10.04 8.01 -9.93
CA TYR A 10 -8.75 7.46 -9.46
C TYR A 10 -8.14 8.18 -8.25
N SER A 11 -8.58 9.40 -7.95
CA SER A 11 -8.02 10.23 -6.88
C SER A 11 -8.58 9.93 -5.49
N ASN A 12 -9.66 9.15 -5.40
CA ASN A 12 -10.42 8.99 -4.16
C ASN A 12 -10.07 7.74 -3.36
N LEU A 13 -9.22 6.83 -3.88
CA LEU A 13 -8.77 5.64 -3.15
C LEU A 13 -8.16 6.01 -1.78
N GLY A 14 -7.34 7.06 -1.75
CA GLY A 14 -6.72 7.54 -0.52
C GLY A 14 -7.73 8.11 0.48
N GLU A 15 -8.76 8.80 -0.02
CA GLU A 15 -9.83 9.36 0.81
C GLU A 15 -10.79 8.27 1.31
N GLU A 16 -11.10 7.25 0.50
CA GLU A 16 -11.91 6.08 0.88
C GLU A 16 -11.21 5.20 1.91
N ILE A 17 -9.93 4.87 1.70
CA ILE A 17 -9.16 4.09 2.69
C ILE A 17 -9.03 4.89 3.99
N LYS A 18 -8.78 6.21 3.90
CA LYS A 18 -8.74 7.09 5.07
C LYS A 18 -10.09 7.16 5.78
N SER A 19 -11.20 7.16 5.04
CA SER A 19 -12.55 7.08 5.60
C SER A 19 -12.76 5.76 6.35
N ILE A 20 -12.49 4.62 5.71
CA ILE A 20 -12.64 3.28 6.30
C ILE A 20 -11.75 3.10 7.54
N VAL A 21 -10.53 3.61 7.50
CA VAL A 21 -9.60 3.59 8.63
C VAL A 21 -10.08 4.50 9.76
N LYS A 22 -10.56 5.71 9.44
CA LYS A 22 -11.09 6.65 10.43
C LYS A 22 -12.38 6.12 11.06
N GLU A 23 -13.20 5.41 10.29
CA GLU A 23 -14.41 4.75 10.74
C GLU A 23 -14.09 3.56 11.65
N ALA A 24 -13.13 2.71 11.29
CA ALA A 24 -12.65 1.62 12.15
C ALA A 24 -11.95 2.11 13.44
N ILE A 25 -11.27 3.26 13.38
CA ILE A 25 -10.70 3.92 14.57
C ILE A 25 -11.81 4.48 15.47
N ASN A 26 -12.84 5.09 14.88
CA ASN A 26 -13.94 5.68 15.64
C ASN A 26 -14.93 4.63 16.17
N SER A 27 -15.09 3.50 15.48
CA SER A 27 -15.98 2.40 15.88
C SER A 27 -15.27 1.31 16.68
N THR A 28 -13.93 1.29 16.70
CA THR A 28 -13.10 0.23 17.28
C THR A 28 -13.33 -1.17 16.67
N ASP A 29 -14.05 -1.28 15.54
CA ASP A 29 -14.24 -2.55 14.82
C ASP A 29 -13.18 -2.73 13.73
N PHE A 30 -12.15 -3.50 14.07
CA PHE A 30 -11.07 -3.88 13.16
C PHE A 30 -11.32 -5.22 12.45
N LYS A 31 -12.36 -5.98 12.83
CA LYS A 31 -12.65 -7.30 12.20
C LYS A 31 -13.06 -7.11 10.74
N GLN A 32 -13.81 -6.04 10.44
CA GLN A 32 -14.21 -5.72 9.08
C GLN A 32 -13.17 -4.88 8.32
N LEU A 33 -12.23 -4.23 9.01
CA LEU A 33 -11.24 -3.34 8.40
C LEU A 33 -10.45 -4.02 7.28
N ASN A 34 -9.90 -5.20 7.56
CA ASN A 34 -9.09 -5.93 6.57
C ASN A 34 -9.93 -6.37 5.36
N LYS A 35 -11.21 -6.70 5.58
CA LYS A 35 -12.15 -7.09 4.52
C LYS A 35 -12.57 -5.89 3.67
N ASN A 36 -12.86 -4.76 4.29
CA ASN A 36 -13.31 -3.54 3.62
C ASN A 36 -12.18 -2.90 2.81
N ILE A 37 -10.97 -2.81 3.38
CA ILE A 37 -9.76 -2.39 2.65
C ILE A 37 -9.49 -3.33 1.48
N SER A 38 -9.56 -4.65 1.69
CA SER A 38 -9.35 -5.61 0.61
C SER A 38 -10.38 -5.46 -0.51
N ASN A 39 -11.66 -5.20 -0.17
CA ASN A 39 -12.73 -5.01 -1.15
C ASN A 39 -12.56 -3.70 -1.94
N THR A 40 -12.20 -2.59 -1.28
CA THR A 40 -11.92 -1.31 -1.93
C THR A 40 -10.72 -1.42 -2.88
N VAL A 41 -9.64 -2.07 -2.43
CA VAL A 41 -8.44 -2.30 -3.25
C VAL A 41 -8.73 -3.23 -4.42
N ASN A 42 -9.48 -4.31 -4.20
CA ASN A 42 -9.87 -5.23 -5.28
C ASN A 42 -10.81 -4.57 -6.29
N SER A 43 -11.67 -3.67 -5.86
CA SER A 43 -12.57 -2.92 -6.75
C SER A 43 -11.78 -1.92 -7.62
N ALA A 44 -10.84 -1.18 -7.02
CA ALA A 44 -9.93 -0.30 -7.75
C ALA A 44 -9.02 -1.07 -8.72
N LEU A 45 -8.53 -2.24 -8.32
CA LEU A 45 -7.74 -3.13 -9.19
C LEU A 45 -8.57 -3.69 -10.36
N GLU A 46 -9.83 -4.08 -10.12
CA GLU A 46 -10.75 -4.51 -11.17
C GLU A 46 -11.10 -3.36 -12.12
N GLU A 47 -11.16 -2.12 -11.65
CA GLU A 47 -11.41 -0.95 -12.47
C GLU A 47 -10.20 -0.55 -13.34
N VAL A 48 -8.99 -0.63 -12.78
CA VAL A 48 -7.73 -0.53 -13.55
C VAL A 48 -7.65 -1.65 -14.60
N LYS A 49 -8.01 -2.88 -14.22
CA LYS A 49 -8.07 -4.03 -15.14
C LYS A 49 -9.12 -3.85 -16.23
N LYS A 50 -10.28 -3.26 -15.93
CA LYS A 50 -11.31 -2.87 -16.93
C LYS A 50 -10.83 -1.73 -17.83
N GLY A 51 -10.07 -0.76 -17.32
CA GLY A 51 -9.42 0.27 -18.14
C GLY A 51 -8.40 -0.32 -19.13
N VAL A 52 -7.60 -1.27 -18.66
CA VAL A 52 -6.65 -2.04 -19.49
C VAL A 52 -7.38 -2.93 -20.52
N GLN A 53 -8.55 -3.48 -20.18
CA GLN A 53 -9.38 -4.26 -21.11
C GLN A 53 -10.14 -3.39 -22.12
N ARG A 54 -10.62 -2.20 -21.75
CA ARG A 54 -11.15 -1.19 -22.70
C ARG A 54 -10.09 -0.76 -23.70
N GLY A 55 -8.84 -0.57 -23.23
CA GLY A 55 -7.69 -0.34 -24.11
C GLY A 55 -7.39 -1.51 -25.07
N LYS A 56 -7.72 -2.75 -24.69
CA LYS A 56 -7.70 -3.92 -25.59
C LYS A 56 -8.86 -3.94 -26.59
N ALA A 57 -10.07 -3.50 -26.22
CA ALA A 57 -11.25 -3.52 -27.08
C ALA A 57 -11.18 -2.50 -28.22
N VAL A 58 -10.68 -1.29 -27.93
CA VAL A 58 -10.41 -0.25 -28.94
C VAL A 58 -9.39 -0.72 -30.00
N TRP A 59 -8.47 -1.62 -29.62
CA TRP A 59 -7.47 -2.20 -30.53
C TRP A 59 -8.05 -3.18 -31.57
N TYR A 60 -9.17 -3.86 -31.28
CA TYR A 60 -9.81 -4.76 -32.24
C TYR A 60 -10.71 -4.02 -33.24
N GLU A 61 -11.35 -2.91 -32.83
CA GLU A 61 -12.19 -2.09 -33.72
C GLU A 61 -11.39 -1.16 -34.64
N THR A 62 -10.22 -0.69 -34.20
CA THR A 62 -9.40 0.25 -34.98
C THR A 62 -8.59 -0.45 -36.08
N ASN A 63 -8.15 -1.69 -35.87
CA ASN A 63 -7.36 -2.44 -36.86
C ASN A 63 -8.19 -3.05 -38.00
N ALA A 64 -9.52 -3.08 -37.91
CA ALA A 64 -10.40 -3.56 -38.97
C ALA A 64 -10.72 -2.47 -40.03
N ARG A 65 -10.24 -1.23 -39.83
CA ARG A 65 -10.54 -0.06 -40.68
C ARG A 65 -9.30 0.56 -41.36
N ILE A 66 -8.11 -0.04 -41.23
CA ILE A 66 -6.84 0.58 -41.71
C ILE A 66 -6.39 0.07 -43.09
N ASP A 67 -7.11 -0.86 -43.74
CA ASP A 67 -6.70 -1.38 -45.05
C ASP A 67 -7.27 -0.62 -46.27
N ASP A 68 -8.12 0.40 -46.11
CA ASP A 68 -8.59 1.20 -47.25
C ASP A 68 -8.68 2.71 -46.93
N GLU A 69 -8.11 3.48 -47.85
CA GLU A 69 -8.32 4.91 -48.16
C GLU A 69 -7.46 6.03 -47.50
N GLU A 70 -6.73 6.66 -48.43
CA GLU A 70 -6.24 8.03 -48.64
C GLU A 70 -6.55 9.18 -47.66
N GLU A 71 -5.61 10.13 -47.72
CA GLU A 71 -5.53 11.43 -47.05
C GLU A 71 -6.86 12.17 -46.91
N THR A 72 -7.18 12.56 -45.68
CA THR A 72 -7.83 13.85 -45.42
C THR A 72 -7.39 14.40 -44.07
N GLU A 73 -6.89 15.64 -44.09
CA GLU A 73 -6.63 16.44 -42.90
C GLU A 73 -7.97 16.77 -42.22
N THR A 74 -8.11 16.53 -40.91
CA THR A 74 -9.03 17.27 -40.04
C THR A 74 -8.73 17.06 -38.55
N GLU A 75 -8.65 18.21 -37.88
CA GLU A 75 -8.84 18.53 -36.46
C GLU A 75 -8.42 17.54 -35.35
N THR A 76 -7.43 18.01 -34.60
CA THR A 76 -6.80 17.41 -33.42
C THR A 76 -7.78 17.17 -32.26
N GLN A 77 -8.35 15.97 -32.19
CA GLN A 77 -8.83 15.42 -30.91
C GLN A 77 -7.65 14.84 -30.14
N VAL A 78 -7.49 15.25 -28.88
CA VAL A 78 -6.47 14.72 -27.95
C VAL A 78 -6.87 13.29 -27.58
N VAL A 79 -6.46 12.33 -28.41
CA VAL A 79 -6.45 10.91 -28.06
C VAL A 79 -5.33 10.71 -27.04
N GLU A 80 -5.67 10.32 -25.81
CA GLU A 80 -4.69 9.85 -24.82
C GLU A 80 -3.91 8.68 -25.44
N ARG A 81 -2.65 8.95 -25.80
CA ARG A 81 -1.77 7.96 -26.44
C ARG A 81 -1.33 6.94 -25.39
N PRO A 82 -1.35 5.62 -25.67
CA PRO A 82 -0.74 4.64 -24.77
C PRO A 82 0.73 5.01 -24.54
N LEU A 83 1.22 4.93 -23.29
CA LEU A 83 2.64 5.16 -22.95
C LEU A 83 3.52 4.26 -23.85
N ARG A 84 4.11 4.84 -24.90
CA ARG A 84 5.00 4.12 -25.82
C ARG A 84 6.41 4.27 -25.30
N ALA A 85 7.06 3.15 -25.00
CA ALA A 85 8.48 3.17 -24.64
C ALA A 85 9.34 3.77 -25.78
N PRO A 86 10.12 4.83 -25.53
CA PRO A 86 11.05 5.37 -26.51
C PRO A 86 12.20 4.38 -26.73
N VAL A 87 12.15 3.71 -27.88
CA VAL A 87 13.15 2.74 -28.31
C VAL A 87 13.80 3.24 -29.60
N ALA A 88 15.11 3.06 -29.75
CA ALA A 88 15.81 3.49 -30.97
C ALA A 88 15.28 2.78 -32.22
N LYS A 89 14.80 3.54 -33.22
CA LYS A 89 14.37 3.03 -34.54
C LYS A 89 15.52 2.36 -35.31
N SER A 90 16.75 2.83 -35.08
CA SER A 90 17.98 2.27 -35.64
C SER A 90 19.01 2.03 -34.54
N PRO A 91 19.11 0.80 -33.99
CA PRO A 91 20.05 0.51 -32.92
C PRO A 91 21.51 0.66 -33.39
N ALA A 92 22.36 1.15 -32.50
CA ALA A 92 23.78 1.31 -32.77
C ALA A 92 24.41 0.00 -33.28
N GLY A 93 25.15 0.08 -34.38
CA GLY A 93 25.77 -1.11 -34.99
C GLY A 93 24.87 -1.93 -35.91
N LYS A 94 23.62 -1.51 -36.20
CA LYS A 94 22.74 -2.18 -37.18
C LYS A 94 23.45 -2.47 -38.51
N ILE A 95 24.11 -1.46 -39.08
CA ILE A 95 24.83 -1.55 -40.36
C ILE A 95 26.32 -1.83 -40.13
N SER A 96 26.97 -1.11 -39.20
CA SER A 96 28.42 -1.25 -38.99
C SER A 96 28.84 -2.64 -38.49
N SER A 97 27.97 -3.35 -37.74
CA SER A 97 28.28 -4.73 -37.32
C SER A 97 28.39 -5.70 -38.49
N ILE A 98 27.54 -5.53 -39.51
CA ILE A 98 27.54 -6.36 -40.72
C ILE A 98 28.81 -6.08 -41.52
N ILE A 99 29.13 -4.80 -41.72
CA ILE A 99 30.34 -4.39 -42.47
C ILE A 99 31.60 -4.91 -41.79
N MET A 100 31.78 -4.68 -40.48
CA MET A 100 32.95 -5.17 -39.73
C MET A 100 33.06 -6.70 -39.77
N MET A 101 31.94 -7.41 -39.66
CA MET A 101 31.91 -8.88 -39.70
C MET A 101 32.36 -9.40 -41.06
N ILE A 102 31.81 -8.87 -42.16
CA ILE A 102 32.15 -9.30 -43.53
C ILE A 102 33.60 -8.97 -43.85
N LEU A 103 34.05 -7.73 -43.60
CA LEU A 103 35.43 -7.31 -43.84
C LEU A 103 36.42 -8.11 -43.00
N GLY A 104 36.08 -8.41 -41.75
CA GLY A 104 36.90 -9.23 -40.87
C GLY A 104 37.09 -10.65 -41.40
N TYR A 105 35.99 -11.37 -41.68
CA TYR A 105 36.08 -12.75 -42.18
C TYR A 105 36.72 -12.85 -43.57
N PHE A 106 36.38 -11.94 -44.48
CA PHE A 106 37.01 -11.87 -45.79
C PHE A 106 38.52 -11.58 -45.67
N GLY A 107 38.88 -10.62 -44.81
CA GLY A 107 40.28 -10.25 -44.55
C GLY A 107 41.11 -11.37 -43.93
N ILE A 108 40.52 -12.21 -43.05
CA ILE A 108 41.19 -13.41 -42.52
C ILE A 108 41.48 -14.40 -43.65
N GLY A 109 40.49 -14.70 -44.49
CA GLY A 109 40.65 -15.63 -45.61
C GLY A 109 41.70 -15.16 -46.61
N PHE A 110 41.64 -13.87 -46.97
CA PHE A 110 42.61 -13.25 -47.87
C PHE A 110 44.02 -13.23 -47.27
N SER A 111 44.16 -12.82 -46.01
CA SER A 111 45.47 -12.77 -45.33
C SER A 111 46.08 -14.17 -45.18
N ALA A 112 45.28 -15.19 -44.87
CA ALA A 112 45.74 -16.58 -44.80
C ALA A 112 46.18 -17.12 -46.17
N PHE A 113 45.44 -16.79 -47.23
CA PHE A 113 45.81 -17.15 -48.60
C PHE A 113 47.14 -16.51 -49.03
N VAL A 114 47.31 -15.22 -48.77
CA VAL A 114 48.56 -14.50 -49.09
C VAL A 114 49.73 -15.03 -48.25
N LEU A 115 49.53 -15.31 -46.97
CA LEU A 115 50.55 -15.93 -46.11
C LEU A 115 51.00 -17.30 -46.64
N ALA A 116 50.07 -18.13 -47.11
CA ALA A 116 50.40 -19.43 -47.71
C ALA A 116 51.18 -19.27 -49.01
N ALA A 117 50.74 -18.38 -49.91
CA ALA A 117 51.41 -18.12 -51.18
C ALA A 117 52.84 -17.58 -50.98
N VAL A 118 53.02 -16.61 -50.06
CA VAL A 118 54.33 -16.06 -49.73
C VAL A 118 55.20 -17.10 -49.03
N GLY A 119 54.64 -17.92 -48.13
CA GLY A 119 55.36 -19.01 -47.48
C GLY A 119 55.94 -20.02 -48.47
N ILE A 120 55.17 -20.40 -49.50
CA ILE A 120 55.64 -21.26 -50.59
C ILE A 120 56.77 -20.57 -51.38
N ALA A 121 56.58 -19.31 -51.79
CA ALA A 121 57.56 -18.56 -52.56
C ALA A 121 58.89 -18.33 -51.81
N VAL A 122 58.82 -18.04 -50.52
CA VAL A 122 59.98 -17.92 -49.63
C VAL A 122 60.65 -19.28 -49.43
N GLY A 123 59.87 -20.35 -49.25
CA GLY A 123 60.41 -21.72 -49.13
C GLY A 123 61.20 -22.16 -50.35
N ILE A 124 60.77 -21.77 -51.55
CA ILE A 124 61.49 -22.04 -52.81
C ILE A 124 62.76 -21.18 -52.92
N SER A 125 62.69 -19.90 -52.55
CA SER A 125 63.80 -18.94 -52.74
C SER A 125 64.85 -18.94 -51.62
N GLY A 126 64.51 -19.44 -50.42
CA GLY A 126 65.39 -19.45 -49.24
C GLY A 126 65.65 -18.07 -48.61
N SER A 127 64.94 -17.01 -49.04
CA SER A 127 65.20 -15.64 -48.59
C SER A 127 64.61 -15.34 -47.20
N LEU A 128 65.47 -15.35 -46.18
CA LEU A 128 65.08 -15.02 -44.80
C LEU A 128 64.65 -13.55 -44.63
N ILE A 129 65.20 -12.63 -45.42
CA ILE A 129 64.83 -11.21 -45.38
C ILE A 129 63.41 -11.02 -45.92
N ALA A 130 63.07 -11.67 -47.03
CA ALA A 130 61.73 -11.62 -47.61
C ALA A 130 60.68 -12.20 -46.65
N MET A 131 61.03 -13.29 -45.95
CA MET A 131 60.20 -13.88 -44.90
C MET A 131 59.90 -12.89 -43.77
N GLY A 132 60.93 -12.19 -43.27
CA GLY A 132 60.79 -11.24 -42.17
C GLY A 132 59.88 -10.05 -42.55
N VAL A 133 60.07 -9.48 -43.74
CA VAL A 133 59.27 -8.34 -44.21
C VAL A 133 57.81 -8.75 -44.45
N SER A 134 57.57 -9.89 -45.09
CA SER A 134 56.20 -10.36 -45.34
C SER A 134 55.44 -10.69 -44.06
N MET A 135 56.10 -11.36 -43.11
CA MET A 135 55.49 -11.69 -41.82
C MET A 135 55.23 -10.44 -40.98
N GLY A 136 56.13 -9.45 -41.01
CA GLY A 136 55.99 -8.18 -40.31
C GLY A 136 54.78 -7.35 -40.75
N VAL A 137 54.33 -7.48 -42.00
CA VAL A 137 53.15 -6.75 -42.53
C VAL A 137 51.87 -7.58 -42.44
N LEU A 138 51.93 -8.87 -42.77
CA LEU A 138 50.73 -9.73 -42.87
C LEU A 138 50.19 -10.15 -41.50
N ILE A 139 51.05 -10.34 -40.49
CA ILE A 139 50.60 -10.73 -39.14
C ILE A 139 49.76 -9.63 -38.49
N PRO A 140 50.18 -8.34 -38.46
CA PRO A 140 49.34 -7.26 -37.92
C PRO A 140 48.02 -7.09 -38.68
N LEU A 141 48.02 -7.23 -40.01
CA LEU A 141 46.81 -7.15 -40.82
C LEU A 141 45.82 -8.27 -40.46
N LEU A 142 46.31 -9.50 -40.32
CA LEU A 142 45.51 -10.63 -39.88
C LEU A 142 44.91 -10.42 -38.48
N ILE A 143 45.69 -9.86 -37.54
CA ILE A 143 45.20 -9.50 -36.21
C ILE A 143 44.07 -8.47 -36.29
N ILE A 144 44.21 -7.42 -37.11
CA ILE A 144 43.15 -6.41 -37.32
C ILE A 144 41.89 -7.07 -37.90
N CYS A 145 42.02 -7.95 -38.90
CA CYS A 145 40.88 -8.66 -39.48
C CYS A 145 40.17 -9.57 -38.46
N ILE A 146 40.92 -10.25 -37.58
CA ILE A 146 40.36 -11.03 -36.48
C ILE A 146 39.59 -10.13 -35.50
N ILE A 147 40.15 -8.98 -35.11
CA ILE A 147 39.49 -8.02 -34.23
C ILE A 147 38.17 -7.53 -34.85
N LEU A 148 38.17 -7.20 -36.15
CA LEU A 148 36.97 -6.78 -36.87
C LEU A 148 35.93 -7.90 -36.94
N ALA A 149 36.33 -9.13 -37.22
CA ALA A 149 35.43 -10.28 -37.27
C ALA A 149 34.78 -10.54 -35.90
N VAL A 150 35.57 -10.57 -34.83
CA VAL A 150 35.08 -10.79 -33.46
C VAL A 150 34.21 -9.64 -32.97
N THR A 151 34.57 -8.39 -33.28
CA THR A 151 33.79 -7.22 -32.87
C THR A 151 32.48 -7.12 -33.66
N GLY A 152 32.53 -7.38 -34.96
CA GLY A 152 31.37 -7.43 -35.84
C GLY A 152 30.37 -8.50 -35.41
N THR A 153 30.81 -9.73 -35.15
CA THR A 153 29.94 -10.82 -34.67
C THR A 153 29.30 -10.51 -33.31
N LYS A 154 30.09 -10.00 -32.35
CA LYS A 154 29.57 -9.60 -31.03
C LYS A 154 28.53 -8.47 -31.13
N SER A 155 28.81 -7.46 -31.95
CA SER A 155 27.90 -6.33 -32.18
C SER A 155 26.62 -6.78 -32.89
N ARG A 156 26.73 -7.66 -33.90
CA ARG A 156 25.58 -8.24 -34.62
C ARG A 156 24.69 -9.05 -33.69
N GLY A 157 25.30 -9.85 -32.81
CA GLY A 157 24.58 -10.59 -31.77
C GLY A 157 23.83 -9.67 -30.81
N ARG A 158 24.40 -8.51 -30.45
CA ARG A 158 23.72 -7.50 -29.62
C ARG A 158 22.52 -6.89 -30.33
N VAL A 159 22.67 -6.52 -31.60
CA VAL A 159 21.56 -6.01 -32.42
C VAL A 159 20.41 -7.03 -32.51
N LYS A 160 20.71 -8.33 -32.68
CA LYS A 160 19.69 -9.37 -32.65
C LYS A 160 18.95 -9.43 -31.31
N ARG A 161 19.69 -9.43 -30.19
CA ARG A 161 19.09 -9.44 -28.85
C ARG A 161 18.30 -8.17 -28.54
N PHE A 162 18.72 -7.01 -29.06
CA PHE A 162 17.95 -5.78 -28.94
C PHE A 162 16.55 -5.94 -29.54
N TYR A 163 16.43 -6.47 -30.76
CA TYR A 163 15.11 -6.73 -31.35
C TYR A 163 14.30 -7.74 -30.55
N GLU A 164 14.93 -8.77 -29.98
CA GLU A 164 14.24 -9.74 -29.12
C GLU A 164 13.74 -9.11 -27.82
N TYR A 165 14.54 -8.25 -27.18
CA TYR A 165 14.13 -7.49 -26.00
C TYR A 165 12.98 -6.54 -26.31
N VAL A 166 13.04 -5.82 -27.43
CA VAL A 166 11.97 -4.91 -27.88
C VAL A 166 10.69 -5.67 -28.22
N ARG A 167 10.81 -6.88 -28.80
CA ARG A 167 9.67 -7.77 -29.05
C ARG A 167 9.03 -8.23 -27.74
N THR A 168 9.86 -8.62 -26.76
CA THR A 168 9.39 -9.10 -25.44
C THR A 168 8.78 -7.97 -24.62
N LEU A 169 9.27 -6.74 -24.79
CA LEU A 169 8.73 -5.54 -24.18
C LEU A 169 7.28 -5.27 -24.62
N ASN A 170 6.93 -5.62 -25.86
CA ASN A 170 5.58 -5.46 -26.42
C ASN A 170 4.96 -4.06 -26.19
N GLY A 171 5.79 -3.02 -26.27
CA GLY A 171 5.38 -1.62 -26.07
C GLY A 171 5.24 -1.16 -24.62
N GLN A 172 5.49 -2.01 -23.62
CA GLN A 172 5.45 -1.62 -22.21
C GLN A 172 6.61 -0.66 -21.84
N ALA A 173 6.36 0.24 -20.90
CA ALA A 173 7.37 1.19 -20.42
C ALA A 173 8.33 0.61 -19.35
N TYR A 174 8.06 -0.62 -18.87
CA TYR A 174 8.93 -1.36 -17.96
C TYR A 174 8.86 -2.87 -18.22
N ILE A 175 9.91 -3.60 -17.86
CA ILE A 175 9.93 -5.07 -17.95
C ILE A 175 10.95 -5.68 -16.99
N SER A 176 10.67 -6.89 -16.49
CA SER A 176 11.63 -7.60 -15.62
C SER A 176 12.82 -8.14 -16.41
N VAL A 177 14.01 -8.04 -15.84
CA VAL A 177 15.24 -8.62 -16.37
C VAL A 177 15.11 -10.13 -16.53
N LYS A 178 14.38 -10.79 -15.62
CA LYS A 178 14.13 -12.24 -15.67
C LYS A 178 13.34 -12.65 -16.92
N GLN A 179 12.29 -11.91 -17.27
CA GLN A 179 11.53 -12.15 -18.51
C GLN A 179 12.41 -11.94 -19.75
N LEU A 180 13.21 -10.87 -19.77
CA LEU A 180 14.15 -10.64 -20.85
C LEU A 180 15.18 -11.78 -20.96
N ALA A 181 15.71 -12.27 -19.83
CA ALA A 181 16.64 -13.39 -19.77
C ALA A 181 16.05 -14.69 -20.34
N SER A 182 14.79 -15.00 -20.01
CA SER A 182 14.05 -16.12 -20.57
C SER A 182 13.87 -16.01 -22.09
N SER A 183 13.57 -14.81 -22.61
CA SER A 183 13.34 -14.62 -24.06
C SER A 183 14.58 -14.91 -24.92
N VAL A 184 15.79 -14.62 -24.41
CA VAL A 184 17.05 -14.80 -25.15
C VAL A 184 17.86 -16.03 -24.72
N GLY A 185 17.37 -16.81 -23.75
CA GLY A 185 18.08 -17.96 -23.18
C GLY A 185 19.43 -17.58 -22.57
N LYS A 186 19.48 -16.48 -21.80
CA LYS A 186 20.69 -16.00 -21.10
C LYS A 186 20.43 -15.88 -19.60
N ASN A 187 21.50 -15.75 -18.82
CA ASN A 187 21.36 -15.48 -17.40
C ASN A 187 21.14 -13.98 -17.13
N ASP A 188 20.54 -13.67 -15.98
CA ASP A 188 20.17 -12.31 -15.58
C ASP A 188 21.39 -11.38 -15.55
N LYS A 189 22.52 -11.85 -14.98
CA LYS A 189 23.78 -11.08 -14.93
C LYS A 189 24.29 -10.67 -16.32
N PHE A 190 24.13 -11.53 -17.32
CA PHE A 190 24.48 -11.24 -18.69
C PHE A 190 23.53 -10.21 -19.28
N VAL A 191 22.22 -10.39 -19.09
CA VAL A 191 21.19 -9.48 -19.59
C VAL A 191 21.38 -8.09 -19.02
N VAL A 192 21.58 -7.95 -17.70
CA VAL A 192 21.88 -6.65 -17.06
C VAL A 192 23.08 -5.98 -17.72
N LYS A 193 24.20 -6.70 -17.86
CA LYS A 193 25.40 -6.16 -18.53
C LYS A 193 25.14 -5.76 -19.98
N ASP A 194 24.30 -6.49 -20.69
CA ASP A 194 23.99 -6.22 -22.08
C ASP A 194 23.05 -5.01 -22.21
N LEU A 195 22.03 -4.91 -21.37
CA LEU A 195 21.14 -3.76 -21.25
C LEU A 195 21.92 -2.48 -20.92
N LEU A 196 22.84 -2.53 -19.95
CA LEU A 196 23.73 -1.39 -19.64
C LEU A 196 24.62 -0.97 -20.82
N ARG A 197 24.99 -1.89 -21.73
CA ARG A 197 25.68 -1.52 -22.97
C ARG A 197 24.72 -0.94 -23.99
N MET A 198 23.50 -1.44 -24.08
CA MET A 198 22.47 -0.96 -24.99
C MET A 198 22.02 0.47 -24.61
N ILE A 199 21.81 0.74 -23.33
CA ILE A 199 21.53 2.07 -22.78
C ILE A 199 22.68 3.03 -23.14
N ARG A 200 23.93 2.69 -22.79
CA ARG A 200 25.10 3.52 -23.11
C ARG A 200 25.33 3.78 -24.60
N SER A 201 24.85 2.90 -25.47
CA SER A 201 24.95 3.07 -26.93
C SER A 201 23.73 3.73 -27.54
N GLY A 202 22.79 4.24 -26.73
CA GLY A 202 21.58 4.93 -27.16
C GLY A 202 20.53 4.03 -27.79
N MET A 203 20.62 2.71 -27.60
CA MET A 203 19.57 1.78 -28.08
C MET A 203 18.29 1.88 -27.24
N PHE A 204 18.45 2.16 -25.95
CA PHE A 204 17.38 2.54 -25.02
C PHE A 204 17.71 3.94 -24.49
N PRO A 205 17.27 5.01 -25.19
CA PRO A 205 17.66 6.39 -24.87
C PRO A 205 17.31 6.81 -23.44
N GLU A 206 16.12 6.46 -22.97
CA GLU A 206 15.61 6.74 -21.62
C GLU A 206 15.66 5.49 -20.72
N GLY A 207 16.40 4.47 -21.16
CA GLY A 207 16.49 3.22 -20.43
C GLY A 207 17.28 3.35 -19.13
N ARG A 208 16.65 3.01 -18.01
CA ARG A 208 17.27 2.89 -16.68
C ARG A 208 17.06 1.48 -16.15
N ILE A 209 17.95 1.04 -15.28
CA ILE A 209 17.81 -0.21 -14.54
C ILE A 209 17.67 0.18 -13.07
N ASN A 210 16.70 -0.40 -12.37
CA ASN A 210 16.52 -0.15 -10.93
C ASN A 210 17.74 -0.64 -10.11
N ASP A 211 17.87 -0.18 -8.87
CA ASP A 211 19.04 -0.46 -8.03
C ASP A 211 19.28 -1.96 -7.80
N GLU A 212 18.20 -2.73 -7.67
CA GLU A 212 18.23 -4.19 -7.52
C GLU A 212 18.59 -4.95 -8.80
N LYS A 213 18.62 -4.27 -9.95
CA LYS A 213 18.86 -4.85 -11.29
C LYS A 213 17.84 -5.90 -11.69
N THR A 214 16.60 -5.74 -11.24
CA THR A 214 15.47 -6.63 -11.48
C THR A 214 14.55 -6.13 -12.59
N TYR A 215 14.54 -4.82 -12.87
CA TYR A 215 13.69 -4.19 -13.88
C TYR A 215 14.46 -3.23 -14.81
N LEU A 216 14.07 -3.24 -16.09
CA LEU A 216 14.40 -2.22 -17.08
C LEU A 216 13.21 -1.26 -17.17
N LEU A 217 13.47 0.03 -16.99
CA LEU A 217 12.52 1.14 -17.04
C LEU A 217 12.87 1.98 -18.26
N LEU A 218 11.91 2.30 -19.12
CA LEU A 218 12.17 2.89 -20.44
C LEU A 218 11.64 4.30 -20.63
N SER A 219 11.00 4.88 -19.62
CA SER A 219 10.65 6.30 -19.60
C SER A 219 10.81 6.88 -18.20
N ASP A 220 10.91 8.20 -18.12
CA ASP A 220 10.98 8.89 -16.82
C ASP A 220 9.67 8.69 -16.03
N GLU A 221 8.50 8.61 -16.68
CA GLU A 221 7.24 8.30 -15.98
C GLU A 221 7.22 6.88 -15.39
N ALA A 222 7.79 5.91 -16.11
CA ALA A 222 7.94 4.56 -15.59
C ALA A 222 8.92 4.50 -14.40
N TYR A 223 9.93 5.36 -14.39
CA TYR A 223 10.85 5.49 -13.27
C TYR A 223 10.16 6.10 -12.05
N ASP A 224 9.47 7.23 -12.22
CA ASP A 224 8.74 7.91 -11.15
C ASP A 224 7.64 7.01 -10.54
N ALA A 225 6.93 6.26 -11.39
CA ALA A 225 5.92 5.30 -10.94
C ALA A 225 6.54 4.16 -10.11
N TYR A 226 7.71 3.67 -10.51
CA TYR A 226 8.44 2.64 -9.77
C TYR A 226 8.97 3.16 -8.42
N GLU A 227 9.53 4.36 -8.39
CA GLU A 227 10.05 4.97 -7.17
C GLU A 227 8.93 5.16 -6.13
N LYS A 228 7.78 5.71 -6.54
CA LYS A 228 6.60 5.84 -5.66
C LYS A 228 6.10 4.50 -5.14
N TYR A 229 6.13 3.45 -5.97
CA TYR A 229 5.75 2.11 -5.55
C TYR A 229 6.71 1.57 -4.48
N GLU A 230 8.03 1.69 -4.69
CA GLU A 230 9.02 1.26 -3.70
C GLU A 230 8.91 2.03 -2.39
N GLU A 231 8.71 3.35 -2.43
CA GLU A 231 8.50 4.16 -1.24
C GLU A 231 7.27 3.70 -0.46
N GLY A 232 6.16 3.42 -1.16
CA GLY A 232 4.95 2.89 -0.55
C GLY A 232 5.12 1.50 0.07
N VAL A 233 5.94 0.63 -0.53
CA VAL A 233 6.31 -0.67 0.07
C VAL A 233 7.13 -0.46 1.34
N ARG A 234 8.18 0.38 1.29
CA ARG A 234 9.03 0.66 2.45
C ARG A 234 8.27 1.31 3.60
N LEU A 235 7.29 2.17 3.31
CA LEU A 235 6.45 2.79 4.34
C LEU A 235 5.60 1.73 5.05
N ARG A 236 4.94 0.84 4.30
CA ARG A 236 4.15 -0.26 4.86
C ARG A 236 4.98 -1.19 5.72
N GLU A 237 6.17 -1.58 5.26
CA GLU A 237 7.07 -2.44 6.05
C GLU A 237 7.51 -1.76 7.35
N ARG A 238 7.70 -0.44 7.35
CA ARG A 238 8.01 0.32 8.58
C ARG A 238 6.80 0.37 9.52
N GLU A 239 5.60 0.61 9.01
CA GLU A 239 4.38 0.64 9.82
C GLU A 239 4.08 -0.73 10.43
N GLU A 240 4.16 -1.81 9.64
CA GLU A 240 4.01 -3.18 10.15
C GLU A 240 5.04 -3.51 11.23
N ARG A 241 6.28 -3.05 11.08
CA ARG A 241 7.32 -3.24 12.10
C ARG A 241 7.00 -2.47 13.38
N ARG A 242 6.57 -1.22 13.26
CA ARG A 242 6.15 -0.40 14.41
C ARG A 242 4.99 -1.04 15.17
N LEU A 243 3.98 -1.52 14.45
CA LEU A 243 2.84 -2.22 15.06
C LEU A 243 3.27 -3.51 15.76
N LYS A 244 4.17 -4.29 15.15
CA LYS A 244 4.74 -5.49 15.79
C LYS A 244 5.52 -5.14 17.07
N GLU A 245 6.36 -4.12 17.01
CA GLU A 245 7.13 -3.65 18.17
C GLU A 245 6.21 -3.14 19.29
N GLU A 246 5.12 -2.45 18.96
CA GLU A 246 4.13 -1.96 19.92
C GLU A 246 3.35 -3.10 20.56
N VAL A 247 2.90 -4.09 19.78
CA VAL A 247 2.26 -5.31 20.28
C VAL A 247 3.22 -6.10 21.17
N GLU A 248 4.48 -6.28 20.77
CA GLU A 248 5.48 -6.95 21.60
C GLU A 248 5.75 -6.19 22.90
N ARG A 249 5.81 -4.85 22.85
CA ARG A 249 5.99 -4.01 24.03
C ARG A 249 4.81 -4.14 24.98
N GLN A 250 3.59 -4.11 24.45
CA GLN A 250 2.36 -4.31 25.20
C GLN A 250 2.33 -5.70 25.86
N GLN A 251 2.67 -6.75 25.12
CA GLN A 251 2.76 -8.11 25.67
C GLN A 251 3.82 -8.22 26.77
N ARG A 252 4.96 -7.53 26.65
CA ARG A 252 5.97 -7.47 27.71
C ARG A 252 5.47 -6.74 28.95
N MET A 253 4.72 -5.65 28.78
CA MET A 253 4.09 -4.92 29.89
C MET A 253 3.03 -5.79 30.59
N GLU A 254 2.20 -6.49 29.83
CA GLU A 254 1.20 -7.44 30.34
C GLU A 254 1.83 -8.67 31.04
N ALA A 255 2.98 -9.14 30.56
CA ALA A 255 3.71 -10.23 31.20
C ALA A 255 4.30 -9.81 32.55
N GLN A 256 4.68 -8.54 32.70
CA GLN A 256 5.20 -7.99 33.95
C GLN A 256 4.09 -7.57 34.92
N ASN A 257 2.92 -7.20 34.41
CA ASN A 257 1.80 -6.73 35.21
C ASN A 257 0.50 -7.51 34.87
N PRO A 258 0.18 -8.58 35.65
CA PRO A 258 -1.05 -9.35 35.48
C PRO A 258 -2.33 -8.53 35.58
N ILE A 259 -2.32 -7.45 36.38
CA ILE A 259 -3.45 -6.55 36.57
C ILE A 259 -3.74 -5.77 35.28
N LEU A 260 -2.71 -5.32 34.58
CA LEU A 260 -2.85 -4.64 33.28
C LEU A 260 -3.45 -5.57 32.22
N LYS A 261 -3.00 -6.83 32.19
CA LYS A 261 -3.54 -7.85 31.29
C LYS A 261 -5.02 -8.11 31.56
N GLU A 262 -5.38 -8.24 32.83
CA GLU A 262 -6.76 -8.46 33.25
C GLU A 262 -7.65 -7.26 32.92
N THR A 263 -7.17 -6.04 33.15
CA THR A 263 -7.86 -4.79 32.78
C THR A 263 -8.21 -4.78 31.29
N ARG A 264 -7.23 -5.11 30.44
CA ARG A 264 -7.46 -5.15 28.99
C ARG A 264 -8.52 -6.18 28.59
N LEU A 265 -8.43 -7.40 29.12
CA LEU A 265 -9.40 -8.45 28.82
C LEU A 265 -10.82 -8.05 29.27
N LEU A 266 -10.93 -7.41 30.43
CA LEU A 266 -12.18 -6.93 30.97
C LEU A 266 -12.78 -5.83 30.08
N ILE A 267 -11.97 -4.86 29.63
CA ILE A 267 -12.42 -3.81 28.71
C ILE A 267 -12.83 -4.40 27.35
N GLU A 268 -12.10 -5.41 26.86
CA GLU A 268 -12.43 -6.10 25.60
C GLU A 268 -13.80 -6.81 25.69
N GLU A 269 -14.07 -7.52 26.79
CA GLU A 269 -15.38 -8.12 27.08
C GLU A 269 -16.49 -7.07 27.27
N GLY A 270 -16.14 -5.93 27.88
CA GLY A 270 -17.02 -4.78 28.05
C GLY A 270 -17.46 -4.15 26.72
N LYS A 271 -16.51 -3.96 25.80
CA LYS A 271 -16.78 -3.46 24.44
C LYS A 271 -17.66 -4.42 23.64
N GLU A 272 -17.44 -5.73 23.76
CA GLU A 272 -18.33 -6.74 23.16
C GLU A 272 -19.75 -6.66 23.72
N SER A 273 -19.90 -6.45 25.03
CA SER A 273 -21.20 -6.28 25.67
C SER A 273 -21.94 -5.02 25.21
N ILE A 274 -21.21 -3.91 25.01
CA ILE A 274 -21.79 -2.67 24.45
C ILE A 274 -22.33 -2.93 23.03
N GLU A 275 -21.57 -3.61 22.19
CA GLU A 275 -22.01 -3.93 20.83
C GLU A 275 -23.28 -4.79 20.84
N GLN A 276 -23.36 -5.79 21.73
CA GLN A 276 -24.58 -6.60 21.89
C GLN A 276 -25.80 -5.76 22.33
N ILE A 277 -25.61 -4.75 23.18
CA ILE A 277 -26.69 -3.83 23.57
C ILE A 277 -27.12 -2.99 22.37
N ARG A 278 -26.17 -2.48 21.58
CA ARG A 278 -26.45 -1.70 20.38
C ARG A 278 -27.21 -2.52 19.34
N GLU A 279 -26.73 -3.72 19.01
CA GLU A 279 -27.41 -4.66 18.11
C GLU A 279 -28.82 -5.01 18.60
N ALA A 280 -29.01 -5.18 19.92
CA ALA A 280 -30.33 -5.45 20.47
C ALA A 280 -31.25 -4.23 20.38
N ASN A 281 -30.73 -3.02 20.59
CA ASN A 281 -31.47 -1.77 20.48
C ASN A 281 -31.96 -1.52 19.04
N GLU A 282 -31.10 -1.74 18.05
CA GLU A 282 -31.45 -1.61 16.62
C GLU A 282 -32.59 -2.54 16.18
N ALA A 283 -32.73 -3.69 16.85
CA ALA A 283 -33.79 -4.66 16.58
C ALA A 283 -35.12 -4.36 17.27
N ILE A 284 -35.14 -3.44 18.25
CA ILE A 284 -36.32 -3.09 19.04
C ILE A 284 -37.07 -1.92 18.38
N SER A 285 -38.40 -2.01 18.34
CA SER A 285 -39.25 -0.96 17.73
C SER A 285 -39.69 0.13 18.71
N GLY A 286 -39.54 -0.09 20.02
CA GLY A 286 -40.04 0.81 21.06
C GLY A 286 -39.12 2.00 21.33
N GLU A 287 -39.60 3.22 21.11
CA GLU A 287 -38.76 4.43 21.26
C GLU A 287 -38.33 4.71 22.71
N VAL A 288 -39.21 4.42 23.69
CA VAL A 288 -38.91 4.66 25.12
C VAL A 288 -37.79 3.77 25.63
N ILE A 289 -37.86 2.47 25.32
CA ILE A 289 -36.81 1.52 25.68
C ILE A 289 -35.51 1.85 24.95
N SER A 290 -35.56 2.25 23.67
CA SER A 290 -34.36 2.60 22.91
C SER A 290 -33.60 3.78 23.51
N GLN A 291 -34.30 4.84 23.94
CA GLN A 291 -33.65 5.96 24.65
C GLN A 291 -32.95 5.52 25.95
N LYS A 292 -33.49 4.53 26.65
CA LYS A 292 -32.87 3.98 27.86
C LYS A 292 -31.64 3.14 27.54
N LEU A 293 -31.65 2.41 26.43
CA LEU A 293 -30.51 1.64 25.95
C LEU A 293 -29.39 2.53 25.40
N ASP A 294 -29.74 3.62 24.72
CA ASP A 294 -28.77 4.65 24.29
C ASP A 294 -28.06 5.27 25.50
N ARG A 295 -28.84 5.63 26.54
CA ARG A 295 -28.28 6.14 27.80
C ARG A 295 -27.37 5.10 28.45
N LEU A 296 -27.81 3.84 28.51
CA LEU A 296 -27.01 2.74 29.05
C LEU A 296 -25.68 2.61 28.31
N GLU A 297 -25.69 2.60 26.99
CA GLU A 297 -24.50 2.56 26.14
C GLU A 297 -23.54 3.72 26.45
N ILE A 298 -24.04 4.95 26.55
CA ILE A 298 -23.21 6.12 26.89
C ILE A 298 -22.54 5.95 28.26
N ILE A 299 -23.28 5.46 29.26
CA ILE A 299 -22.73 5.24 30.61
C ILE A 299 -21.65 4.15 30.56
N LEU A 300 -21.91 3.03 29.87
CA LEU A 300 -20.95 1.94 29.71
C LEU A 300 -19.66 2.38 29.03
N CYS A 301 -19.77 3.14 27.92
CA CYS A 301 -18.62 3.71 27.23
C CYS A 301 -17.76 4.55 28.17
N LYS A 302 -18.37 5.42 28.98
CA LYS A 302 -17.66 6.27 29.95
C LYS A 302 -17.02 5.47 31.09
N ILE A 303 -17.69 4.43 31.58
CA ILE A 303 -17.14 3.53 32.61
C ILE A 303 -15.86 2.86 32.08
N PHE A 304 -15.88 2.28 30.88
CA PHE A 304 -14.70 1.60 30.34
C PHE A 304 -13.58 2.56 29.94
N GLU A 305 -13.90 3.75 29.41
CA GLU A 305 -12.92 4.81 29.14
C GLU A 305 -12.20 5.27 30.41
N TYR A 306 -12.92 5.35 31.54
CA TYR A 306 -12.32 5.68 32.82
C TYR A 306 -11.37 4.58 33.31
N VAL A 307 -11.83 3.32 33.30
CA VAL A 307 -11.08 2.14 33.77
C VAL A 307 -9.85 1.87 32.90
N GLU A 308 -9.89 2.17 31.60
CA GLU A 308 -8.74 2.07 30.69
C GLU A 308 -7.54 2.90 31.17
N ASN A 309 -7.81 4.01 31.87
CA ASN A 309 -6.80 4.92 32.38
C ASN A 309 -6.54 4.77 33.91
N HIS A 310 -7.36 4.00 34.63
CA HIS A 310 -7.34 3.87 36.10
C HIS A 310 -7.49 2.41 36.54
N THR A 311 -6.37 1.68 36.59
CA THR A 311 -6.35 0.24 36.93
C THR A 311 -6.63 -0.07 38.41
N ASP A 312 -6.70 0.95 39.24
CA ASP A 312 -7.01 0.91 40.67
C ASP A 312 -8.48 0.58 40.95
N GLU A 313 -9.40 0.95 40.05
CA GLU A 313 -10.86 0.72 40.15
C GLU A 313 -11.31 -0.66 39.66
N LEU A 314 -10.37 -1.58 39.42
CA LEU A 314 -10.66 -2.92 38.90
C LEU A 314 -11.54 -3.79 39.80
N PRO A 315 -11.42 -3.79 41.15
CA PRO A 315 -12.26 -4.64 41.99
C PRO A 315 -13.77 -4.34 41.81
N GLU A 316 -14.14 -3.06 41.80
CA GLU A 316 -15.48 -2.54 41.55
C GLU A 316 -15.94 -2.92 40.13
N THR A 317 -15.04 -2.75 39.14
CA THR A 317 -15.31 -3.08 37.74
C THR A 317 -15.49 -4.59 37.51
N ARG A 318 -14.78 -5.46 38.24
CA ARG A 318 -14.96 -6.92 38.16
C ARG A 318 -16.36 -7.36 38.59
N LYS A 319 -16.88 -6.79 39.67
CA LYS A 319 -18.22 -7.11 40.17
C LYS A 319 -19.28 -6.64 39.17
N PHE A 320 -19.06 -5.45 38.62
CA PHE A 320 -19.83 -4.90 37.52
C PHE A 320 -19.92 -5.85 36.32
N MET A 321 -18.76 -6.28 35.81
CA MET A 321 -18.65 -7.18 34.66
C MET A 321 -19.13 -8.61 34.91
N GLY A 322 -18.85 -9.17 36.08
CA GLY A 322 -19.15 -10.57 36.37
C GLY A 322 -20.63 -10.84 36.71
N TYR A 323 -21.39 -9.81 37.07
CA TYR A 323 -22.74 -9.99 37.60
C TYR A 323 -23.77 -9.01 37.04
N TYR A 324 -23.47 -7.71 37.03
CA TYR A 324 -24.47 -6.70 36.69
C TYR A 324 -24.64 -6.53 35.18
N LEU A 325 -23.55 -6.47 34.42
CA LEU A 325 -23.61 -6.31 32.96
C LEU A 325 -24.24 -7.51 32.24
N PRO A 326 -23.87 -8.79 32.53
CA PRO A 326 -24.48 -9.94 31.89
C PRO A 326 -25.97 -10.09 32.22
N THR A 327 -26.37 -9.69 33.44
CA THR A 327 -27.78 -9.69 33.84
C THR A 327 -28.56 -8.62 33.07
N THR A 328 -27.98 -7.44 32.88
CA THR A 328 -28.56 -6.37 32.06
C THR A 328 -28.75 -6.84 30.62
N LEU A 329 -27.72 -7.43 30.01
CA LEU A 329 -27.80 -8.02 28.67
C LEU A 329 -28.92 -9.06 28.54
N LYS A 330 -29.12 -9.91 29.55
CA LYS A 330 -30.23 -10.88 29.55
C LYS A 330 -31.60 -10.19 29.52
N LEU A 331 -31.78 -9.10 30.27
CA LEU A 331 -33.03 -8.33 30.27
C LEU A 331 -33.27 -7.65 28.93
N VAL A 332 -32.24 -7.04 28.34
CA VAL A 332 -32.32 -6.40 27.03
C VAL A 332 -32.68 -7.43 25.94
N ASN A 333 -32.02 -8.59 25.94
CA ASN A 333 -32.33 -9.66 25.00
C ASN A 333 -33.74 -10.24 25.19
N ALA A 334 -34.18 -10.44 26.44
CA ALA A 334 -35.54 -10.90 26.72
C ALA A 334 -36.59 -9.90 26.24
N TYR A 335 -36.34 -8.59 26.41
CA TYR A 335 -37.19 -7.55 25.84
C TYR A 335 -37.25 -7.64 24.32
N ARG A 336 -36.10 -7.75 23.65
CA ARG A 336 -36.00 -7.90 22.19
C ARG A 336 -36.80 -9.09 21.67
N GLU A 337 -36.67 -10.25 22.31
CA GLU A 337 -37.42 -11.46 21.95
C GLU A 337 -38.93 -11.24 22.09
N MET A 338 -39.36 -10.62 23.19
CA MET A 338 -40.76 -10.27 23.43
C MET A 338 -41.30 -9.19 22.48
N ASP A 339 -40.47 -8.26 22.02
CA ASP A 339 -40.84 -7.24 21.05
C ASP A 339 -41.05 -7.82 19.65
N ALA A 340 -40.27 -8.85 19.29
CA ALA A 340 -40.38 -9.55 18.02
C ALA A 340 -41.61 -10.46 17.91
N GLU A 341 -42.26 -10.82 19.04
CA GLU A 341 -43.43 -11.68 19.05
C GLU A 341 -44.65 -11.02 18.35
N PRO A 342 -45.27 -11.67 17.35
CA PRO A 342 -46.40 -11.09 16.63
C PRO A 342 -47.64 -10.85 17.51
N ILE A 343 -47.81 -11.65 18.57
CA ILE A 343 -49.00 -11.62 19.44
C ILE A 343 -48.61 -11.01 20.79
N GLN A 344 -48.94 -9.74 20.98
CA GLN A 344 -48.64 -8.98 22.19
C GLN A 344 -49.70 -9.18 23.28
N GLY A 345 -49.69 -10.35 23.94
CA GLY A 345 -50.57 -10.68 25.07
C GLY A 345 -50.23 -9.91 26.37
N GLU A 346 -51.12 -9.97 27.36
CA GLU A 346 -50.99 -9.18 28.61
C GLU A 346 -49.69 -9.47 29.36
N ASN A 347 -49.29 -10.74 29.45
CA ASN A 347 -48.03 -11.13 30.12
C ASN A 347 -46.79 -10.55 29.42
N ILE A 348 -46.78 -10.50 28.08
CA ILE A 348 -45.68 -9.94 27.29
C ILE A 348 -45.59 -8.42 27.52
N ARG A 349 -46.73 -7.73 27.47
CA ARG A 349 -46.79 -6.28 27.72
C ARG A 349 -46.34 -5.93 29.14
N SER A 350 -46.82 -6.66 30.14
CA SER A 350 -46.43 -6.47 31.54
C SER A 350 -44.93 -6.70 31.74
N ALA A 351 -44.40 -7.82 31.22
CA ALA A 351 -42.97 -8.13 31.33
C ALA A 351 -42.08 -7.09 30.63
N LYS A 352 -42.47 -6.62 29.45
CA LYS A 352 -41.77 -5.54 28.74
C LYS A 352 -41.74 -4.25 29.57
N HIS A 353 -42.88 -3.85 30.15
CA HIS A 353 -42.96 -2.67 31.01
C HIS A 353 -42.11 -2.82 32.29
N GLU A 354 -42.09 -4.01 32.90
CA GLU A 354 -41.23 -4.30 34.05
C GLU A 354 -39.74 -4.19 33.70
N ILE A 355 -39.33 -4.67 32.51
CA ILE A 355 -37.96 -4.52 32.03
C ILE A 355 -37.62 -3.05 31.78
N GLU A 356 -38.52 -2.28 31.14
CA GLU A 356 -38.33 -0.84 30.93
C GLU A 356 -38.14 -0.07 32.23
N ALA A 357 -38.92 -0.39 33.28
CA ALA A 357 -38.79 0.23 34.60
C ALA A 357 -37.49 -0.23 35.31
N THR A 358 -37.10 -1.48 35.11
CA THR A 358 -35.85 -2.02 35.66
C THR A 358 -34.63 -1.34 35.02
N LEU A 359 -34.69 -1.03 33.72
CA LEU A 359 -33.60 -0.34 33.02
C LEU A 359 -33.38 1.10 33.50
N ASP A 360 -34.41 1.81 33.98
CA ASP A 360 -34.21 3.10 34.66
C ASP A 360 -33.36 2.93 35.92
N THR A 361 -33.66 1.88 36.70
CA THR A 361 -32.93 1.56 37.93
C THR A 361 -31.48 1.16 37.62
N ILE A 362 -31.26 0.39 36.55
CA ILE A 362 -29.94 -0.01 36.08
C ILE A 362 -29.13 1.21 35.62
N ASN A 363 -29.72 2.06 34.78
CA ASN A 363 -29.07 3.30 34.32
C ASN A 363 -28.65 4.17 35.49
N TYR A 364 -29.54 4.39 36.46
CA TYR A 364 -29.23 5.14 37.67
C TYR A 364 -28.11 4.49 38.49
N ALA A 365 -28.12 3.17 38.66
CA ALA A 365 -27.09 2.47 39.39
C ALA A 365 -25.71 2.57 38.70
N PHE A 366 -25.67 2.49 37.37
CA PHE A 366 -24.43 2.56 36.60
C PHE A 366 -23.90 4.01 36.53
N GLU A 367 -24.78 5.01 36.52
CA GLU A 367 -24.36 6.40 36.71
C GLU A 367 -23.72 6.63 38.06
N ASN A 368 -24.32 6.12 39.15
CA ASN A 368 -23.71 6.24 40.47
C ASN A 368 -22.36 5.50 40.57
N LEU A 369 -22.21 4.38 39.86
CA LEU A 369 -20.92 3.70 39.76
C LEU A 369 -19.90 4.59 39.05
N LEU A 370 -20.27 5.18 37.92
CA LEU A 370 -19.40 6.11 37.19
C LEU A 370 -19.05 7.33 38.06
N ASP A 371 -20.02 7.91 38.77
CA ASP A 371 -19.81 9.05 39.66
C ASP A 371 -18.87 8.70 40.82
N SER A 372 -18.96 7.46 41.35
CA SER A 372 -18.09 7.00 42.45
C SER A 372 -16.61 7.04 42.07
N PHE A 373 -16.27 6.80 40.80
CA PHE A 373 -14.90 6.89 40.30
C PHE A 373 -14.32 8.32 40.37
N TYR A 374 -15.18 9.34 40.41
CA TYR A 374 -14.74 10.74 40.52
C TYR A 374 -14.74 11.26 41.96
N GLN A 375 -15.22 10.47 42.93
CA GLN A 375 -15.44 10.93 44.30
C GLN A 375 -14.14 11.37 44.99
N ASP A 376 -13.08 10.58 44.87
CA ASP A 376 -11.78 10.88 45.48
C ASP A 376 -11.16 12.14 44.83
N LYS A 377 -11.20 12.26 43.51
CA LYS A 377 -10.74 13.47 42.79
C LYS A 377 -11.52 14.71 43.18
N ALA A 378 -12.85 14.60 43.36
CA ALA A 378 -13.68 15.72 43.78
C ALA A 378 -13.34 16.16 45.22
N MET A 379 -13.02 15.21 46.10
CA MET A 379 -12.60 15.47 47.48
C MET A 379 -11.23 16.15 47.54
N ASP A 380 -10.27 15.71 46.72
CA ASP A 380 -8.94 16.34 46.62
C ASP A 380 -9.06 17.78 46.13
N ILE A 381 -9.82 18.01 45.06
CA ILE A 381 -10.08 19.38 44.55
C ILE A 381 -10.75 20.24 45.61
N SER A 382 -11.73 19.70 46.36
CA SER A 382 -12.40 20.44 47.43
C SER A 382 -11.43 20.82 48.57
N THR A 383 -10.49 19.93 48.88
CA THR A 383 -9.44 20.18 49.87
C THR A 383 -8.48 21.26 49.37
N ASP A 384 -8.05 21.18 48.11
CA ASP A 384 -7.21 22.20 47.48
C ASP A 384 -7.89 23.56 47.43
N ILE A 385 -9.18 23.61 47.10
CA ILE A 385 -9.99 24.85 47.15
C ILE A 385 -10.01 25.41 48.57
N THR A 386 -10.26 24.56 49.58
CA THR A 386 -10.31 24.99 50.99
C THR A 386 -8.94 25.52 51.46
N VAL A 387 -7.85 24.90 51.03
CA VAL A 387 -6.49 25.35 51.32
C VAL A 387 -6.21 26.68 50.63
N LEU A 388 -6.55 26.81 49.35
CA LEU A 388 -6.43 28.07 48.60
C LEU A 388 -7.25 29.19 49.24
N GLU A 389 -8.51 28.94 49.61
CA GLU A 389 -9.36 29.89 50.32
C GLU A 389 -8.74 30.32 51.65
N THR A 390 -8.18 29.37 52.40
CA THR A 390 -7.51 29.64 53.68
C THR A 390 -6.22 30.45 53.49
N MET A 391 -5.41 30.16 52.47
CA MET A 391 -4.21 30.92 52.13
C MET A 391 -4.55 32.34 51.70
N LEU A 392 -5.54 32.50 50.81
CA LEU A 392 -6.03 33.81 50.39
C LEU A 392 -6.61 34.60 51.56
N ALA A 393 -7.27 33.94 52.52
CA ALA A 393 -7.77 34.59 53.73
C ALA A 393 -6.65 35.06 54.65
N GLN A 394 -5.59 34.25 54.80
CA GLN A 394 -4.40 34.61 55.58
C GLN A 394 -3.63 35.77 54.95
N GLU A 395 -3.61 35.86 53.62
CA GLU A 395 -3.02 36.97 52.88
C GLU A 395 -3.93 38.22 52.81
N GLY A 396 -5.14 38.16 53.40
CA GLY A 396 -6.10 39.27 53.42
C GLY A 396 -6.78 39.52 52.07
N LEU A 397 -6.68 38.56 51.14
CA LEU A 397 -7.25 38.59 49.80
C LEU A 397 -8.67 38.01 49.74
N THR A 398 -9.18 37.43 50.84
CA THR A 398 -10.60 37.06 51.03
C THR A 398 -11.16 37.69 52.32
N GLU A 399 -12.46 38.01 52.30
CA GLU A 399 -13.02 39.27 52.78
C GLU A 399 -12.84 39.67 54.27
N LYS A 400 -12.35 40.92 54.44
CA LYS A 400 -12.77 41.86 55.48
C LYS A 400 -12.96 43.29 54.95
N ASP A 401 -13.63 43.48 53.81
CA ASP A 401 -13.95 44.84 53.31
C ASP A 401 -15.39 45.08 52.80
N PHE A 402 -16.34 44.14 52.97
CA PHE A 402 -17.77 44.43 52.73
C PHE A 402 -18.56 44.86 53.96
N ASN A 403 -17.91 45.05 55.10
CA ASN A 403 -18.62 45.42 56.33
C ASN A 403 -17.83 46.39 57.20
N THR A 404 -17.56 47.59 56.70
CA THR A 404 -17.56 48.82 57.51
C THR A 404 -17.46 50.06 56.62
N GLY A 405 -18.49 50.93 56.65
CA GLY A 405 -18.30 52.29 56.14
C GLY A 405 -19.55 53.10 55.77
N GLY A 406 -20.34 53.53 56.75
CA GLY A 406 -20.83 54.92 56.76
C GLY A 406 -22.33 55.19 56.59
N LYS A 407 -22.95 55.48 57.74
CA LYS A 407 -24.03 56.43 58.04
C LYS A 407 -25.38 56.35 57.33
#